data_AF-A0A8K0GTY1-F1
#
_entry.id   AF-A0A8K0GTY1-F1
#
_cell.length_a   1.000
_cell.length_b   1.000
_cell.length_c   1.000
_cell.angle_alpha   90.00
_cell.angle_beta   90.00
_cell.angle_gamma   90.00
#
_symmetry.space_group_name_H-M   'P 1'
#
loop_
_entity.id
_entity.type
_entity.pdbx_description
1 polymer ?
#
loop_
_entity_poly.entity_id
_entity_poly.type
_entity_poly.pdbx_seq_one_letter_code
_entity_poly.pdbx_strand_id
1 'polypeptide(L)' 'MLLVHGQKTWRVAKPSSDQATLLANINYACSQVDCKVMQKGCPCYSPATLINRVSVAMNLYYQSRGRNH' A
#
# COMPACT_ATOMS: atom_id res chain seq x y z
N MET A 1 4.45 -23.84 -18.10
CA MET A 1 3.89 -22.69 -17.36
C MET A 1 5.05 -21.81 -16.91
N LEU A 2 5.30 -20.70 -17.61
CA LEU A 2 6.20 -19.67 -17.08
C LEU A 2 5.40 -18.89 -16.05
N LEU A 3 5.64 -19.14 -14.77
CA LEU A 3 5.24 -18.23 -13.71
C LEU A 3 6.00 -16.93 -13.98
N VAL A 4 5.34 -15.96 -14.63
CA VAL A 4 5.82 -14.59 -14.69
C VAL A 4 5.72 -14.05 -13.26
N HIS A 5 6.69 -14.42 -12.42
CA HIS A 5 7.03 -13.64 -11.24
C HIS A 5 7.71 -12.37 -11.77
N GLY A 6 6.93 -11.54 -12.47
CA GLY A 6 7.26 -10.13 -12.61
C GLY A 6 7.54 -9.68 -11.20
N GLN A 7 8.78 -9.28 -10.94
CA GLN A 7 9.35 -9.08 -9.61
C GLN A 7 8.54 -8.00 -8.90
N LYS A 8 7.36 -8.36 -8.36
CA LYS A 8 6.45 -7.47 -7.65
C LYS A 8 7.08 -7.27 -6.29
N THR A 9 7.97 -6.29 -6.24
CA THR A 9 8.60 -5.86 -4.99
C THR A 9 7.50 -5.30 -4.09
N TRP A 10 7.17 -6.05 -3.04
CA TRP A 10 6.22 -5.60 -2.03
C TRP A 10 6.87 -4.53 -1.16
N ARG A 11 6.34 -3.30 -1.19
CA ARG A 11 6.86 -2.20 -0.37
C ARG A 11 6.11 -2.09 0.95
N VAL A 12 6.86 -2.18 2.06
CA VAL A 12 6.34 -2.06 3.43
C VAL A 12 6.72 -0.69 4.01
N ALA A 13 5.82 -0.10 4.78
CA ALA A 13 6.09 1.13 5.52
C ALA A 13 7.13 0.89 6.62
N LYS A 14 8.05 1.84 6.83
CA LYS A 14 9.05 1.74 7.89
C LYS A 14 8.39 1.91 9.28
N PRO A 15 8.53 0.94 10.20
CA PRO A 15 7.93 1.01 11.52
C PRO A 15 8.53 2.12 12.41
N SER A 16 9.75 2.56 12.12
CA SER A 16 10.41 3.69 12.81
C SER A 16 9.98 5.07 12.31
N SER A 17 9.05 5.14 11.36
CA SER A 17 8.54 6.43 10.86
C SER A 17 7.55 7.05 11.82
N ASP A 18 7.56 8.37 11.93
CA ASP A 18 6.61 9.11 12.75
C ASP A 18 5.17 8.88 12.28
N GLN A 19 4.23 8.84 13.23
CA GLN A 19 2.81 8.61 12.95
C GLN A 19 2.23 9.66 11.99
N ALA A 20 2.64 10.93 12.09
CA ALA A 20 2.20 12.00 11.20
C ALA A 20 2.69 11.75 9.77
N THR A 21 3.93 11.27 9.61
CA THR A 21 4.48 10.90 8.30
C THR A 21 3.71 9.73 7.68
N LEU A 22 3.39 8.72 8.50
CA LEU A 22 2.60 7.57 8.07
C LEU A 22 1.20 7.99 7.61
N LEU A 23 0.52 8.88 8.36
CA LEU A 23 -0.78 9.43 8.00
C LEU A 23 -0.73 10.28 6.72
N ALA A 24 0.28 11.12 6.56
CA ALA A 24 0.48 11.89 5.34
C ALA A 24 0.67 10.97 4.12
N ASN A 25 1.45 9.90 4.27
CA ASN A 25 1.70 8.92 3.23
C ASN A 25 0.41 8.20 2.79
N ILE A 26 -0.39 7.68 3.72
CA ILE A 26 -1.65 7.00 3.33
C ILE A 26 -2.62 7.97 2.65
N ASN A 27 -2.77 9.20 3.15
CA ASN A 27 -3.64 10.21 2.52
C ASN A 27 -3.17 10.53 1.10
N TYR A 28 -1.86 10.71 0.91
CA TYR A 28 -1.28 10.96 -0.40
C TYR A 28 -1.49 9.78 -1.36
N ALA A 29 -1.21 8.55 -0.92
CA ALA A 29 -1.43 7.36 -1.74
C ALA A 29 -2.90 7.21 -2.13
N CYS A 30 -3.84 7.38 -1.19
CA CYS A 30 -5.27 7.24 -1.45
C CYS A 30 -5.86 8.36 -2.33
N SER A 31 -5.18 9.51 -2.43
CA SER A 31 -5.51 10.53 -3.42
C SER A 31 -5.11 10.12 -4.85
N GLN A 32 -4.25 9.11 -5.01
CA GLN A 32 -3.68 8.68 -6.29
C GLN A 32 -4.18 7.29 -6.72
N VAL A 33 -4.54 6.42 -5.75
CA VAL A 33 -5.05 5.07 -5.99
C VAL A 33 -6.29 4.78 -5.13
N ASP A 34 -7.12 3.83 -5.57
CA ASP A 34 -8.30 3.42 -4.82
C ASP A 34 -7.92 2.59 -3.58
N CYS A 35 -8.17 3.17 -2.40
CA CYS A 35 -7.86 2.57 -1.10
C CYS A 35 -9.01 1.74 -0.50
N LYS A 36 -10.07 1.42 -1.26
CA LYS A 36 -11.24 0.70 -0.72
C LYS A 36 -10.88 -0.68 -0.19
N VAL A 37 -9.82 -1.31 -0.69
CA VAL A 37 -9.38 -2.64 -0.25
C VAL A 37 -8.96 -2.72 1.23
N MET A 38 -8.74 -1.58 1.88
CA MET A 38 -8.44 -1.48 3.31
C MET A 38 -9.66 -1.12 4.17
N GLN A 39 -10.84 -0.97 3.58
CA GLN A 39 -12.07 -0.67 4.30
C GLN A 39 -12.61 -1.90 5.04
N LYS A 40 -13.46 -1.64 6.04
CA LYS A 40 -14.11 -2.68 6.83
C LYS A 40 -14.90 -3.61 5.90
N GLY A 41 -14.63 -4.92 5.99
CA GLY A 41 -15.24 -5.92 5.11
C GLY A 41 -14.39 -6.31 3.90
N CYS A 42 -13.25 -5.65 3.66
CA CYS A 42 -12.30 -6.05 2.63
C CYS A 42 -11.16 -6.93 3.18
N PRO A 43 -10.53 -7.77 2.32
CA PRO A 43 -9.52 -8.72 2.76
C PRO A 43 -8.26 -8.07 3.38
N CYS A 44 -7.94 -6.82 3.05
CA CYS A 44 -6.80 -6.10 3.63
C CYS A 44 -7.17 -5.19 4.82
N TYR A 45 -8.33 -5.41 5.45
CA TYR A 45 -8.75 -4.65 6.63
C TYR A 45 -7.97 -5.03 7.90
N SER A 46 -7.63 -6.30 8.07
CA SER A 46 -6.99 -6.83 9.29
C SER A 46 -5.58 -7.36 8.99
N PRO A 47 -4.58 -7.06 9.84
CA PRO A 47 -4.62 -6.21 11.02
C PRO A 47 -4.78 -4.72 10.67
N ALA A 48 -5.66 -4.03 11.40
CA ALA A 48 -6.05 -2.65 11.14
C ALA A 48 -5.03 -1.59 11.63
N THR A 49 -3.75 -1.96 11.75
CA THR A 49 -2.68 -1.08 12.22
C THR A 49 -2.30 -0.04 11.16
N LEU A 50 -1.84 1.13 11.61
CA LEU A 50 -1.46 2.21 10.69
C LEU A 50 -0.36 1.76 9.73
N ILE A 51 0.66 1.05 10.21
CA ILE A 51 1.75 0.50 9.39
C ILE A 51 1.21 -0.40 8.27
N ASN A 52 0.24 -1.26 8.57
CA ASN A 52 -0.29 -2.19 7.59
C ASN A 52 -1.10 -1.45 6.52
N ARG A 53 -1.94 -0.48 6.92
CA ARG A 53 -2.68 0.37 5.97
C ARG A 53 -1.74 1.20 5.09
N VAL A 54 -0.70 1.80 5.66
CA VAL A 54 0.28 2.57 4.88
C VAL A 54 1.05 1.67 3.92
N SER A 55 1.42 0.47 4.35
CA SER A 55 2.11 -0.52 3.50
C SER A 55 1.24 -0.90 2.30
N VAL A 56 -0.03 -1.24 2.52
CA VAL A 56 -0.98 -1.57 1.45
C VAL A 56 -1.17 -0.39 0.51
N ALA A 57 -1.44 0.82 1.04
CA ALA A 57 -1.66 2.02 0.24
C ALA A 57 -0.45 2.37 -0.62
N MET A 58 0.74 2.40 -0.03
CA MET A 58 1.98 2.70 -0.75
C MET A 58 2.32 1.62 -1.78
N ASN A 59 2.13 0.35 -1.44
CA ASN A 59 2.35 -0.73 -2.37
C ASN A 59 1.42 -0.65 -3.60
N LEU A 60 0.15 -0.27 -3.42
CA LEU A 60 -0.78 -0.01 -4.52
C LEU A 60 -0.32 1.18 -5.37
N TYR A 61 0.08 2.28 -4.73
CA TYR A 61 0.62 3.46 -5.39
C TYR A 61 1.85 3.14 -6.25
N TYR A 62 2.84 2.42 -5.70
CA TYR A 62 4.06 2.05 -6.44
C TYR A 62 3.78 1.05 -7.56
N GLN A 63 2.85 0.10 -7.37
CA GLN A 63 2.45 -0.80 -8.45
C GLN A 63 1.68 -0.09 -9.56
N SER A 64 0.86 0.89 -9.21
CA SER A 64 0.14 1.72 -10.19
C SER A 64 1.11 2.58 -11.00
N ARG A 65 2.12 3.18 -10.36
CA ARG A 65 3.13 4.02 -11.04
C ARG A 65 4.26 3.25 -11.71
N GLY A 66 4.58 2.05 -11.25
CA GLY A 66 5.59 1.18 -11.86
C GLY A 66 5.10 0.45 -13.13
N ARG A 67 3.83 0.65 -13.52
CA ARG A 67 3.24 0.12 -14.76
C ARG A 67 3.40 1.05 -15.97
N ASN A 68 4.24 2.08 -15.87
CA ASN A 68 4.65 2.85 -17.04
C ASN A 68 5.67 2.01 -17.83
N HIS A 69 5.19 1.45 -18.94
CA HIS A 69 5.96 0.77 -19.99
C HIS A 69 6.87 1.77 -20.70
#